data_AF-A0A819ZS81-F1
#
_entry.id   AF-A0A819ZS81-F1
#
_cell.length_a   1.000
_cell.length_b   1.000
_cell.length_c   1.000
_cell.angle_alpha   90.00
_cell.angle_beta   90.00
_cell.angle_gamma   90.00
#
_symmetry.space_group_name_H-M   'P 1'
#
loop_
_entity.id
_entity.type
_entity.pdbx_description
1 polymer ?
#
loop_
_entity_poly.entity_id
_entity_poly.type
_entity_poly.pdbx_seq_one_letter_code
_entity_poly.pdbx_strand_id
1 'polypeptide(L)'
;MNSTADNQNTFYLGEAKVFDATANEYLLKSDAYKVLRTIVKEEDKQEWQNDLNARIEAMNDALQILKRRKALDKNVVDTLITDLNKVKLPYLYFLPDVSKGSPNTMTLSDTLANIYLFDWQKLILKEVQRKNEFFGRYKDEIFFTWNDSDHVLRTYLQAVQNVQNNVHFQISIGSSVRFFGAHVENRQGQLYTRVHHDLFMQNYTLPYVVGHTKLKHSNYLRAALLRAVCYCSLVEDFHRERIYLELSYLINGYSLLFVESHVQNFFNYFRLDNMRYRTDQIIYHSFRRQWFDLLDIQHTLSDQLQQFDDHGNVIRFHYLYDYGPRCQFNQQFHELWSKYFCHHPVFSTERSEILLTTKQLHSLNALLARHKSSVEIQ
;
A
#
# COMPACT_ATOMS: atom_id res chain seq x y z
N MET A 1 10.36 -34.87 1.41
CA MET A 1 11.14 -33.73 1.95
C MET A 1 10.18 -32.56 1.93
N ASN A 2 9.51 -32.33 3.05
CA ASN A 2 8.36 -31.43 3.12
C ASN A 2 8.87 -30.03 3.43
N SER A 3 8.83 -29.13 2.44
CA SER A 3 9.14 -27.72 2.65
C SER A 3 7.91 -26.99 3.17
N THR A 4 8.09 -26.29 4.27
CA THR A 4 7.21 -25.19 4.72
C THR A 4 8.10 -23.97 4.84
N ALA A 5 7.67 -22.86 4.24
CA ALA A 5 8.31 -21.55 4.40
C ALA A 5 7.32 -20.68 5.19
N ASP A 6 7.81 -19.97 6.21
CA ASP A 6 7.00 -18.97 6.92
C ASP A 6 7.05 -17.60 6.23
N ASN A 7 6.42 -16.62 6.88
CA ASN A 7 6.12 -15.29 6.35
C ASN A 7 7.36 -14.37 6.25
N GLN A 8 8.55 -14.88 6.54
CA GLN A 8 9.86 -14.30 6.20
C GLN A 8 10.76 -15.29 5.42
N ASN A 9 10.22 -16.41 4.89
CA ASN A 9 10.99 -17.57 4.42
C ASN A 9 11.89 -18.21 5.50
N THR A 10 11.53 -18.10 6.79
CA THR A 10 12.25 -18.77 7.88
C THR A 10 11.55 -20.10 8.21
N PHE A 11 12.33 -21.09 8.64
CA PHE A 11 11.84 -22.43 8.96
C PHE A 11 11.63 -22.53 10.48
N TYR A 12 10.45 -23.01 10.92
CA TYR A 12 10.24 -23.35 12.33
C TYR A 12 11.07 -24.59 12.68
N LEU A 13 12.09 -24.42 13.51
CA LEU A 13 12.96 -25.47 14.03
C LEU A 13 12.62 -25.74 15.52
N GLY A 14 11.35 -25.93 15.83
CA GLY A 14 10.91 -26.42 17.15
C GLY A 14 10.69 -27.94 17.14
N GLU A 15 10.67 -28.56 18.32
CA GLU A 15 10.31 -29.98 18.43
C GLU A 15 8.87 -30.20 17.94
N ALA A 16 8.66 -31.23 17.10
CA ALA A 16 7.35 -31.56 16.52
C ALA A 16 6.24 -31.69 17.58
N LYS A 17 6.59 -32.15 18.80
CA LYS A 17 5.64 -32.27 19.91
C LYS A 17 5.03 -30.93 20.35
N VAL A 18 5.81 -29.85 20.31
CA VAL A 18 5.34 -28.51 20.71
C VAL A 18 4.41 -27.92 19.64
N PHE A 19 4.73 -28.17 18.37
CA PHE A 19 3.86 -27.85 17.25
C PHE A 19 2.51 -28.56 17.36
N ASP A 20 2.53 -29.89 17.55
CA ASP A 20 1.31 -30.70 17.66
C ASP A 20 0.43 -30.27 18.84
N ALA A 21 1.02 -29.94 19.98
CA ALA A 21 0.29 -29.49 21.17
C ALA A 21 -0.45 -28.16 20.91
N THR A 22 0.24 -27.19 20.32
CA THR A 22 -0.30 -25.85 20.07
C THR A 22 -1.42 -25.90 19.02
N ALA A 23 -1.23 -26.73 18.00
CA ALA A 23 -2.22 -26.90 16.94
C ALA A 23 -3.54 -27.51 17.45
N ASN A 24 -3.43 -28.53 18.30
CA ASN A 24 -4.59 -29.16 18.91
C ASN A 24 -5.33 -28.22 19.88
N GLU A 25 -4.61 -27.39 20.64
CA GLU A 25 -5.24 -26.42 21.56
C GLU A 25 -6.13 -25.40 20.82
N TYR A 26 -5.66 -24.90 19.68
CA TYR A 26 -6.43 -23.97 18.86
C TYR A 26 -7.69 -24.61 18.26
N LEU A 27 -7.57 -25.83 17.74
CA LEU A 27 -8.70 -26.57 17.19
C LEU A 27 -9.76 -26.89 18.26
N LEU A 28 -9.32 -27.16 19.49
CA LEU A 28 -10.23 -27.40 20.63
C LEU A 28 -11.01 -26.14 21.07
N LYS A 29 -10.47 -24.94 20.83
CA LYS A 29 -11.11 -23.66 21.20
C LYS A 29 -12.01 -23.08 20.10
N SER A 30 -12.06 -23.70 18.92
CA SER A 30 -12.81 -23.17 17.78
C SER A 30 -14.09 -23.97 17.52
N ASP A 31 -15.24 -23.37 17.78
CA ASP A 31 -16.56 -23.99 17.54
C ASP A 31 -16.87 -24.20 16.05
N ALA A 32 -16.10 -23.58 15.16
CA ALA A 32 -16.27 -23.64 13.72
C ALA A 32 -15.71 -24.94 13.10
N TYR A 33 -14.87 -25.67 13.83
CA TYR A 33 -14.18 -26.85 13.32
C TYR A 33 -14.29 -28.02 14.29
N LYS A 34 -14.66 -29.20 13.79
CA LYS A 34 -14.57 -30.45 14.55
C LYS A 34 -13.40 -31.26 14.01
N VAL A 35 -12.43 -31.55 14.87
CA VAL A 35 -11.35 -32.48 14.54
C VAL A 35 -11.96 -33.85 14.31
N LEU A 36 -11.92 -34.34 13.07
CA LEU A 36 -12.46 -35.66 12.71
C LEU A 36 -11.46 -36.77 12.99
N ARG A 37 -10.17 -36.53 12.73
CA ARG A 37 -9.07 -37.48 12.97
C ARG A 37 -7.72 -36.74 12.98
N THR A 38 -6.78 -37.21 13.77
CA THR A 38 -5.37 -36.78 13.75
C THR A 38 -4.55 -37.84 13.02
N ILE A 39 -3.81 -37.46 11.98
CA ILE A 39 -2.95 -38.37 11.20
C ILE A 39 -1.54 -38.25 11.78
N VAL A 40 -1.06 -39.30 12.46
CA VAL A 40 0.26 -39.29 13.13
C VAL A 40 1.30 -40.03 12.30
N LYS A 41 0.90 -41.04 11.51
CA LYS A 41 1.79 -41.81 10.63
C LYS A 41 1.34 -41.71 9.17
N GLU A 42 2.29 -41.77 8.24
CA GLU A 42 1.98 -41.80 6.79
C GLU A 42 1.13 -43.04 6.42
N GLU A 43 1.23 -44.13 7.16
CA GLU A 43 0.37 -45.32 6.99
C GLU A 43 -1.12 -45.01 7.25
N ASP A 44 -1.42 -44.10 8.18
CA ASP A 44 -2.78 -43.66 8.51
C ASP A 44 -3.39 -42.79 7.40
N LYS A 45 -2.56 -42.23 6.51
CA LYS A 45 -2.99 -41.33 5.43
C LYS A 45 -3.78 -42.06 4.36
N GLN A 46 -3.38 -43.29 4.03
CA GLN A 46 -4.09 -44.09 3.03
C GLN A 46 -5.44 -44.57 3.58
N GLU A 47 -5.47 -45.02 4.83
CA GLU A 47 -6.72 -45.41 5.50
C GLU A 47 -7.68 -44.22 5.59
N TRP A 48 -7.17 -43.04 5.93
CA TRP A 48 -7.98 -41.83 6.00
C TRP A 48 -8.47 -41.36 4.62
N GLN A 49 -7.62 -41.42 3.59
CA GLN A 49 -8.05 -41.12 2.22
C GLN A 49 -9.19 -42.04 1.79
N ASN A 50 -9.13 -43.33 2.17
CA ASN A 50 -10.19 -44.28 1.91
C ASN A 50 -11.48 -43.92 2.67
N ASP A 51 -11.41 -43.55 3.96
CA ASP A 51 -12.57 -43.12 4.75
C ASP A 51 -13.20 -41.82 4.21
N LEU A 52 -12.37 -40.83 3.84
CA LEU A 52 -12.83 -39.59 3.22
C LEU A 52 -13.55 -39.87 1.90
N ASN A 53 -12.96 -40.72 1.05
CA ASN A 53 -13.55 -41.10 -0.23
C ASN A 53 -14.91 -41.77 0.00
N ALA A 54 -14.99 -42.73 0.92
CA ALA A 54 -16.23 -43.42 1.26
C ALA A 54 -17.33 -42.46 1.76
N ARG A 55 -16.96 -41.43 2.55
CA ARG A 55 -17.91 -40.41 3.03
C ARG A 55 -18.42 -39.51 1.90
N ILE A 56 -17.53 -39.08 1.01
CA ILE A 56 -17.90 -38.24 -0.14
C ILE A 56 -18.80 -39.05 -1.09
N GLU A 57 -18.48 -40.32 -1.33
CA GLU A 57 -19.34 -41.23 -2.12
C GLU A 57 -20.72 -41.37 -1.49
N ALA A 58 -20.80 -41.64 -0.18
CA ALA A 58 -22.08 -41.73 0.53
C ALA A 58 -22.89 -40.42 0.46
N MET A 59 -22.23 -39.27 0.55
CA MET A 59 -22.88 -37.96 0.36
C MET A 59 -23.40 -37.78 -1.07
N ASN A 60 -22.59 -38.10 -2.08
CA ASN A 60 -22.97 -38.02 -3.47
C ASN A 60 -24.15 -38.95 -3.78
N ASP A 61 -24.17 -40.16 -3.24
CA ASP A 61 -25.28 -41.10 -3.36
C ASP A 61 -26.57 -40.58 -2.71
N ALA A 62 -26.47 -40.00 -1.52
CA ALA A 62 -27.61 -39.37 -0.85
C ALA A 62 -28.18 -38.22 -1.71
N LEU A 63 -27.32 -37.38 -2.28
CA LEU A 63 -27.72 -36.30 -3.20
C LEU A 63 -28.41 -36.86 -4.47
N GLN A 64 -27.94 -37.97 -5.02
CA GLN A 64 -28.58 -38.63 -6.17
C GLN A 64 -29.95 -39.21 -5.82
N ILE A 65 -30.12 -39.77 -4.63
CA ILE A 65 -31.44 -40.24 -4.15
C ILE A 65 -32.41 -39.06 -4.04
N LEU A 66 -31.98 -37.94 -3.48
CA LEU A 66 -32.80 -36.72 -3.37
C LEU A 66 -33.19 -36.18 -4.76
N LYS A 67 -32.27 -36.20 -5.72
CA LYS A 67 -32.53 -35.85 -7.13
C LYS A 67 -33.58 -36.75 -7.77
N ARG A 68 -33.47 -38.08 -7.62
CA ARG A 68 -34.45 -39.05 -8.16
C ARG A 68 -35.83 -38.87 -7.56
N ARG A 69 -35.92 -38.55 -6.27
CA ARG A 69 -37.17 -38.26 -5.56
C ARG A 69 -37.75 -36.87 -5.88
N LYS A 70 -37.05 -36.05 -6.69
CA LYS A 70 -37.39 -34.64 -6.95
C LYS A 70 -37.54 -33.80 -5.67
N ALA A 71 -36.82 -34.19 -4.61
CA ALA A 71 -36.81 -33.45 -3.34
C ALA A 71 -35.88 -32.23 -3.38
N LEU A 72 -34.94 -32.21 -4.34
CA LEU A 72 -34.05 -31.08 -4.62
C LEU A 72 -34.01 -30.79 -6.12
N ASP A 73 -33.81 -29.52 -6.48
CA ASP A 73 -33.63 -29.10 -7.86
C ASP A 73 -32.38 -29.74 -8.47
N LYS A 74 -32.49 -30.11 -9.76
CA LYS A 74 -31.42 -30.80 -10.47
C LYS A 74 -30.13 -29.99 -10.51
N ASN A 75 -30.20 -28.68 -10.72
CA ASN A 75 -29.02 -27.82 -10.85
C ASN A 75 -28.32 -27.65 -9.50
N VAL A 76 -29.09 -27.61 -8.41
CA VAL A 76 -28.56 -27.57 -7.04
C VAL A 76 -27.80 -28.86 -6.74
N VAL A 77 -28.37 -30.03 -7.05
CA VAL A 77 -27.67 -31.30 -6.84
C VAL A 77 -26.40 -31.41 -7.68
N ASP A 78 -26.46 -31.01 -8.95
CA ASP A 78 -25.31 -31.08 -9.87
C ASP A 78 -24.16 -30.14 -9.42
N THR A 79 -24.46 -29.08 -8.66
CA THR A 79 -23.45 -28.17 -8.07
C THR A 79 -22.87 -28.72 -6.76
N LEU A 80 -23.64 -29.48 -5.98
CA LEU A 80 -23.22 -30.02 -4.67
C LEU A 80 -22.44 -31.34 -4.77
N ILE A 81 -22.58 -32.06 -5.89
CA ILE A 81 -21.80 -33.28 -6.13
C ILE A 81 -20.32 -32.94 -6.14
N THR A 82 -19.58 -33.56 -5.23
CA THR A 82 -18.17 -33.30 -5.04
C THR A 82 -17.35 -34.29 -5.86
N ASP A 83 -16.51 -33.78 -6.75
CA ASP A 83 -15.53 -34.58 -7.50
C ASP A 83 -14.35 -34.91 -6.59
N LEU A 84 -14.21 -36.20 -6.25
CA LEU A 84 -13.14 -36.74 -5.41
C LEU A 84 -11.75 -36.30 -5.87
N ASN A 85 -11.53 -36.21 -7.19
CA ASN A 85 -10.22 -35.85 -7.75
C ASN A 85 -9.89 -34.36 -7.56
N LYS A 86 -10.89 -33.54 -7.23
CA LYS A 86 -10.75 -32.10 -6.98
C LYS A 86 -10.70 -31.75 -5.50
N VAL A 87 -10.98 -32.71 -4.60
CA VAL A 87 -10.87 -32.48 -3.17
C VAL A 87 -9.41 -32.46 -2.78
N LYS A 88 -8.90 -31.24 -2.56
CA LYS A 88 -7.59 -31.02 -1.95
C LYS A 88 -7.80 -30.72 -0.48
N LEU A 89 -7.07 -31.42 0.38
CA LEU A 89 -6.95 -31.06 1.78
C LEU A 89 -6.31 -29.67 1.91
N PRO A 90 -6.99 -28.67 2.47
CA PRO A 90 -6.32 -27.45 2.86
C PRO A 90 -5.40 -27.79 4.04
N TYR A 91 -4.10 -27.58 3.89
CA TYR A 91 -3.20 -27.52 5.03
C TYR A 91 -3.61 -26.30 5.85
N LEU A 92 -4.04 -26.51 7.10
CA LEU A 92 -4.37 -25.42 8.01
C LEU A 92 -3.05 -24.75 8.43
N TYR A 93 -2.70 -23.62 7.79
CA TYR A 93 -1.57 -22.81 8.20
C TYR A 93 -1.99 -21.95 9.40
N PHE A 94 -1.27 -22.08 10.51
CA PHE A 94 -1.53 -21.32 11.73
C PHE A 94 -1.27 -19.83 11.55
N LEU A 95 -2.09 -19.03 12.23
CA LEU A 95 -1.89 -17.59 12.40
C LEU A 95 -0.58 -17.35 13.18
N PRO A 96 0.26 -16.40 12.76
CA PRO A 96 1.55 -16.15 13.37
C PRO A 96 1.41 -15.72 14.84
N ASP A 97 2.36 -16.13 15.67
CA ASP A 97 2.50 -15.63 17.03
C ASP A 97 2.76 -14.11 16.99
N VAL A 98 1.81 -13.35 17.55
CA VAL A 98 1.85 -11.88 17.65
C VAL A 98 2.66 -11.40 18.86
N SER A 99 3.38 -12.28 19.56
CA SER A 99 4.25 -11.91 20.68
C SER A 99 5.40 -10.96 20.30
N LYS A 100 5.77 -10.91 19.00
CA LYS A 100 6.84 -10.04 18.46
C LYS A 100 6.41 -9.30 17.19
N GLY A 101 5.39 -8.46 17.35
CA GLY A 101 4.92 -7.55 16.30
C GLY A 101 3.58 -7.97 15.70
N SER A 102 3.19 -7.28 14.64
CA SER A 102 1.91 -7.50 13.96
C SER A 102 2.16 -7.88 12.50
N PRO A 103 1.43 -8.85 11.93
CA PRO A 103 1.56 -9.21 10.52
C PRO A 103 1.32 -8.00 9.62
N ASN A 104 2.17 -7.76 8.63
CA ASN A 104 2.00 -6.65 7.66
C ASN A 104 0.70 -6.76 6.84
N THR A 105 0.02 -7.91 6.89
CA THR A 105 -1.28 -8.16 6.25
C THR A 105 -2.48 -7.74 7.10
N MET A 106 -2.31 -7.51 8.40
CA MET A 106 -3.40 -7.04 9.27
C MET A 106 -3.65 -5.55 9.05
N THR A 107 -4.92 -5.19 8.84
CA THR A 107 -5.35 -3.83 8.49
C THR A 107 -4.91 -2.76 9.50
N LEU A 108 -4.75 -3.13 10.77
CA LEU A 108 -4.37 -2.21 11.84
C LEU A 108 -2.86 -2.19 12.12
N SER A 109 -2.06 -3.08 11.54
CA SER A 109 -0.63 -3.22 11.86
C SER A 109 0.13 -1.91 11.66
N ASP A 110 -0.06 -1.26 10.52
CA ASP A 110 0.62 0.01 10.23
C ASP A 110 0.21 1.11 11.22
N THR A 111 -1.06 1.14 11.63
CA THR A 111 -1.56 2.12 12.60
C THR A 111 -0.98 1.86 13.98
N LEU A 112 -0.99 0.60 14.44
CA LEU A 112 -0.44 0.19 15.72
C LEU A 112 1.08 0.41 15.77
N ALA A 113 1.79 0.05 14.71
CA ALA A 113 3.22 0.32 14.57
C ALA A 113 3.48 1.84 14.61
N ASN A 114 2.64 2.65 13.95
CA ASN A 114 2.77 4.09 13.97
C ASN A 114 2.59 4.68 15.37
N ILE A 115 1.58 4.23 16.12
CA ILE A 115 1.33 4.62 17.52
C ILE A 115 2.52 4.21 18.39
N TYR A 116 2.98 2.97 18.27
CA TYR A 116 4.09 2.45 19.05
C TYR A 116 5.39 3.22 18.80
N LEU A 117 5.73 3.47 17.53
CA LEU A 117 6.90 4.27 17.16
C LEU A 117 6.74 5.75 17.50
N PHE A 118 5.52 6.27 17.63
CA PHE A 118 5.28 7.66 18.00
C PHE A 118 5.81 7.98 19.39
N ASP A 119 5.65 7.08 20.36
CA ASP A 119 6.19 7.30 21.70
C ASP A 119 7.71 7.29 21.72
N TRP A 120 8.33 6.42 20.91
CA TRP A 120 9.77 6.43 20.74
C TRP A 120 10.27 7.73 20.10
N GLN A 121 9.59 8.18 19.03
CA GLN A 121 9.99 9.38 18.30
C GLN A 121 9.95 10.63 19.18
N LYS A 122 9.08 10.70 20.21
CA LYS A 122 8.99 11.86 21.11
C LYS A 122 10.31 12.17 21.80
N LEU A 123 11.09 11.15 22.16
CA LEU A 123 12.39 11.32 22.80
C LEU A 123 13.35 12.07 21.86
N ILE A 124 13.47 11.59 20.62
CA ILE A 124 14.29 12.23 19.58
C ILE A 124 13.77 13.61 19.22
N LEU A 125 12.46 13.71 18.96
CA LEU A 125 11.82 14.93 18.51
C LEU A 125 12.01 16.08 19.51
N LYS A 126 11.91 15.79 20.82
CA LYS A 126 12.14 16.79 21.87
C LYS A 126 13.54 17.39 21.79
N GLU A 127 14.55 16.55 21.60
CA GLU A 127 15.95 16.99 21.56
C GLU A 127 16.27 17.73 20.25
N VAL A 128 15.77 17.23 19.13
CA VAL A 128 15.92 17.86 17.81
C VAL A 128 15.23 19.22 17.74
N GLN A 129 14.00 19.34 18.28
CA GLN A 129 13.30 20.62 18.38
C GLN A 129 14.02 21.61 19.28
N ARG A 130 14.57 21.16 20.42
CA ARG A 130 15.36 22.01 21.33
C ARG A 130 16.56 22.64 20.62
N LYS A 131 17.14 21.95 19.66
CA LYS A 131 18.30 22.40 18.88
C LYS A 131 17.94 23.10 17.56
N ASN A 132 16.66 23.23 17.25
CA ASN A 132 16.16 23.74 15.97
C ASN A 132 16.77 22.97 14.77
N GLU A 133 16.85 21.65 14.90
CA GLU A 133 17.34 20.74 13.88
C GLU A 133 16.18 20.16 13.05
N PHE A 134 16.48 19.67 11.84
CA PHE A 134 15.47 19.03 11.00
C PHE A 134 15.12 17.64 11.54
N PHE A 135 13.83 17.32 11.52
CA PHE A 135 13.30 15.98 11.82
C PHE A 135 12.31 15.57 10.74
N GLY A 136 12.41 14.33 10.28
CA GLY A 136 11.48 13.70 9.37
C GLY A 136 11.28 12.24 9.76
N ARG A 137 10.05 11.77 9.68
CA ARG A 137 9.72 10.36 9.85
C ARG A 137 8.80 9.92 8.72
N TYR A 138 9.08 8.75 8.16
CA TYR A 138 8.18 8.09 7.23
C TYR A 138 8.12 6.60 7.57
N LYS A 139 6.94 6.13 8.01
CA LYS A 139 6.74 4.74 8.48
C LYS A 139 7.76 4.35 9.55
N ASP A 140 8.69 3.47 9.19
CA ASP A 140 9.78 2.88 9.95
C ASP A 140 11.13 3.59 9.75
N GLU A 141 11.21 4.58 8.87
CA GLU A 141 12.40 5.39 8.66
C GLU A 141 12.33 6.71 9.44
N ILE A 142 13.45 7.09 10.08
CA ILE A 142 13.62 8.35 10.78
C ILE A 142 14.88 9.04 10.26
N PHE A 143 14.75 10.32 9.94
CA PHE A 143 15.83 11.20 9.50
C PHE A 143 15.87 12.43 10.39
N PHE A 144 17.05 12.83 10.83
CA PHE A 144 17.24 14.12 11.50
C PHE A 144 18.66 14.63 11.28
N THR A 145 18.85 15.94 11.44
CA THR A 145 20.17 16.57 11.43
C THR A 145 20.71 16.70 12.85
N TRP A 146 22.03 16.76 13.00
CA TRP A 146 22.67 16.93 14.31
C TRP A 146 23.89 17.85 14.20
N ASN A 147 23.94 18.88 15.05
CA ASN A 147 24.96 19.93 15.02
C ASN A 147 26.08 19.72 16.05
N ASP A 148 25.87 18.89 17.08
CA ASP A 148 26.94 18.54 18.03
C ASP A 148 27.90 17.48 17.45
N SER A 149 28.93 17.14 18.21
CA SER A 149 29.90 16.12 17.79
C SER A 149 29.26 14.74 17.61
N ASP A 150 29.84 13.95 16.70
CA ASP A 150 29.45 12.55 16.46
C ASP A 150 29.49 11.71 17.75
N HIS A 151 30.41 12.02 18.67
CA HIS A 151 30.46 11.35 19.98
C HIS A 151 29.19 11.60 20.80
N VAL A 152 28.75 12.87 20.91
CA VAL A 152 27.53 13.24 21.65
C VAL A 152 26.30 12.60 21.00
N LEU A 153 26.25 12.56 19.65
CA LEU A 153 25.18 11.88 18.92
C LEU A 153 25.10 10.40 19.26
N ARG A 154 26.23 9.70 19.22
CA ARG A 154 26.29 8.25 19.52
C ARG A 154 25.89 7.94 20.95
N THR A 155 26.38 8.73 21.91
CA THR A 155 25.98 8.58 23.32
C THR A 155 24.48 8.80 23.50
N TYR A 156 23.92 9.81 22.83
CA TYR A 156 22.49 10.07 22.86
C TYR A 156 21.68 8.91 22.25
N LEU A 157 22.05 8.44 21.07
CA LEU A 157 21.37 7.33 20.40
C LEU A 157 21.44 6.03 21.19
N GLN A 158 22.58 5.76 21.83
CA GLN A 158 22.73 4.61 22.73
C GLN A 158 21.81 4.74 23.95
N ALA A 159 21.70 5.93 24.54
CA ALA A 159 20.77 6.17 25.64
C ALA A 159 19.31 5.95 25.21
N VAL A 160 18.91 6.43 24.02
CA VAL A 160 17.57 6.22 23.47
C VAL A 160 17.31 4.73 23.20
N GLN A 161 18.29 3.98 22.68
CA GLN A 161 18.18 2.53 22.49
C GLN A 161 18.00 1.78 23.83
N ASN A 162 18.74 2.18 24.87
CA ASN A 162 18.67 1.55 26.19
C ASN A 162 17.32 1.75 26.91
N VAL A 163 16.56 2.79 26.54
CA VAL A 163 15.21 3.01 27.10
C VAL A 163 14.20 2.00 26.54
N GLN A 164 14.46 1.42 25.36
CA GLN A 164 13.51 0.57 24.65
C GLN A 164 14.19 -0.69 24.09
N ASN A 165 14.24 -1.74 24.90
CA ASN A 165 14.89 -3.01 24.56
C ASN A 165 14.22 -3.78 23.41
N ASN A 166 13.02 -3.38 23.00
CA ASN A 166 12.20 -4.12 22.03
C ASN A 166 12.33 -3.59 20.59
N VAL A 167 13.04 -2.47 20.37
CA VAL A 167 13.19 -1.89 19.03
C VAL A 167 14.66 -1.81 18.66
N HIS A 168 15.02 -2.47 17.57
CA HIS A 168 16.37 -2.42 17.03
C HIS A 168 16.43 -1.44 15.86
N PHE A 169 17.27 -0.41 15.98
CA PHE A 169 17.47 0.57 14.93
C PHE A 169 18.76 0.30 14.18
N GLN A 170 18.66 0.23 12.86
CA GLN A 170 19.82 0.34 11.98
C GLN A 170 20.17 1.82 11.82
N ILE A 171 21.26 2.25 12.46
CA ILE A 171 21.67 3.65 12.47
C ILE A 171 22.71 3.87 11.36
N SER A 172 22.50 4.88 10.53
CA SER A 172 23.50 5.40 9.59
C SER A 172 23.78 6.87 9.88
N ILE A 173 25.06 7.23 10.06
CA ILE A 173 25.51 8.59 10.36
C ILE A 173 26.54 8.98 9.31
N GLY A 174 26.36 10.14 8.70
CA GLY A 174 27.30 10.66 7.72
C GLY A 174 26.90 12.03 7.20
N SER A 175 27.79 12.62 6.40
CA SER A 175 27.48 13.83 5.62
C SER A 175 26.49 13.54 4.48
N SER A 176 26.25 12.27 4.15
CA SER A 176 25.19 11.87 3.23
C SER A 176 24.46 10.64 3.74
N VAL A 177 23.15 10.61 3.56
CA VAL A 177 22.26 9.52 3.98
C VAL A 177 21.16 9.31 2.94
N ARG A 178 20.47 8.17 3.05
CA ARG A 178 19.28 7.87 2.24
C ARG A 178 18.06 8.00 3.13
N PHE A 179 17.02 8.64 2.62
CA PHE A 179 15.77 8.77 3.33
C PHE A 179 14.62 8.91 2.32
N PHE A 180 13.61 8.05 2.43
CA PHE A 180 12.40 8.12 1.62
C PHE A 180 12.63 8.22 0.09
N GLY A 181 13.58 7.44 -0.43
CA GLY A 181 13.95 7.45 -1.85
C GLY A 181 14.69 8.71 -2.30
N ALA A 182 15.13 9.56 -1.38
CA ALA A 182 16.05 10.66 -1.62
C ALA A 182 17.45 10.33 -1.09
N HIS A 183 18.46 10.81 -1.80
CA HIS A 183 19.82 10.92 -1.29
C HIS A 183 19.99 12.34 -0.77
N VAL A 184 20.22 12.46 0.53
CA VAL A 184 20.39 13.72 1.24
C VAL A 184 21.87 13.90 1.54
N GLU A 185 22.43 15.06 1.24
CA GLU A 185 23.83 15.40 1.46
C GLU A 185 23.93 16.76 2.15
N ASN A 186 24.65 16.82 3.26
CA ASN A 186 25.01 18.06 3.93
C ASN A 186 26.31 18.61 3.33
N ARG A 187 26.22 19.74 2.65
CA ARG A 187 27.37 20.51 2.17
C ARG A 187 27.46 21.80 2.96
N GLN A 188 28.38 21.84 3.92
CA GLN A 188 28.69 23.06 4.70
C GLN A 188 27.45 23.65 5.42
N GLY A 189 26.61 22.79 6.00
CA GLY A 189 25.41 23.20 6.73
C GLY A 189 24.16 23.37 5.86
N GLN A 190 24.28 23.20 4.54
CA GLN A 190 23.14 23.23 3.63
C GLN A 190 22.80 21.80 3.16
N LEU A 191 21.51 21.45 3.22
CA LEU A 191 21.02 20.16 2.75
C LEU A 191 20.73 20.20 1.25
N TYR A 192 21.43 19.36 0.52
CA TYR A 192 21.21 19.07 -0.88
C TYR A 192 20.53 17.71 -1.01
N THR A 193 19.56 17.64 -1.90
CA THR A 193 18.77 16.44 -2.12
C THR A 193 18.81 16.09 -3.60
N ARG A 194 18.76 14.79 -3.90
CA ARG A 194 18.53 14.25 -5.24
C ARG A 194 17.76 12.93 -5.13
N VAL A 195 17.17 12.49 -6.23
CA VAL A 195 16.52 11.18 -6.27
C VAL A 195 17.53 10.06 -6.03
N HIS A 196 17.19 9.11 -5.17
CA HIS A 196 17.94 7.88 -4.98
C HIS A 196 17.24 6.72 -5.71
N HIS A 197 18.02 5.95 -6.46
CA HIS A 197 17.58 4.71 -7.09
C HIS A 197 18.23 3.53 -6.38
N ASP A 198 17.40 2.58 -5.96
CA ASP A 198 17.88 1.27 -5.59
C ASP A 198 18.12 0.47 -6.87
N LEU A 199 19.36 0.00 -7.07
CA LEU A 199 19.77 -0.75 -8.25
C LEU A 199 19.01 -2.07 -8.40
N PHE A 200 18.42 -2.58 -7.30
CA PHE A 200 17.68 -3.83 -7.27
C PHE A 200 16.16 -3.64 -7.38
N MET A 201 15.66 -2.41 -7.31
CA MET A 201 14.22 -2.12 -7.46
C MET A 201 13.92 -1.38 -8.75
N GLN A 202 13.25 -2.08 -9.67
CA GLN A 202 12.73 -1.48 -10.88
C GLN A 202 11.33 -0.90 -10.62
N ASN A 203 11.27 0.42 -10.42
CA ASN A 203 10.04 1.13 -10.05
C ASN A 203 9.07 1.39 -11.23
N TYR A 204 9.28 0.78 -12.40
CA TYR A 204 8.51 1.07 -13.60
C TYR A 204 7.61 -0.09 -13.99
N THR A 205 6.38 0.24 -14.40
CA THR A 205 5.47 -0.73 -15.01
C THR A 205 5.92 -0.98 -16.44
N LEU A 206 6.04 -2.24 -16.84
CA LEU A 206 6.28 -2.60 -18.24
C LEU A 206 5.11 -2.09 -19.11
N PRO A 207 5.39 -1.57 -20.31
CA PRO A 207 4.36 -1.08 -21.21
C PRO A 207 3.50 -2.26 -21.69
N TYR A 208 2.19 -2.02 -21.84
CA TYR A 208 1.26 -2.99 -22.43
C TYR A 208 1.08 -4.31 -21.68
N VAL A 209 1.45 -4.39 -20.40
CA VAL A 209 1.05 -5.51 -19.55
C VAL A 209 -0.45 -5.47 -19.34
N VAL A 210 -1.12 -6.60 -19.62
CA VAL A 210 -2.56 -6.78 -19.45
C VAL A 210 -2.98 -6.34 -18.04
N GLY A 211 -3.94 -5.41 -17.95
CA GLY A 211 -4.49 -4.92 -16.67
C GLY A 211 -4.13 -3.47 -16.29
N HIS A 212 -3.24 -2.79 -17.03
CA HIS A 212 -2.96 -1.37 -16.82
C HIS A 212 -3.53 -0.50 -17.94
N THR A 213 -4.44 0.43 -17.61
CA THR A 213 -4.97 1.39 -18.58
C THR A 213 -3.86 2.33 -19.07
N LYS A 214 -3.88 2.77 -20.34
CA LYS A 214 -2.93 3.76 -20.90
C LYS A 214 -2.75 5.01 -20.01
N LEU A 215 -3.84 5.46 -19.37
CA LEU A 215 -3.84 6.59 -18.43
C LEU A 215 -2.94 6.38 -17.20
N LYS A 216 -2.81 5.13 -16.72
CA LYS A 216 -1.91 4.80 -15.60
C LYS A 216 -0.45 5.03 -16.03
N HIS A 217 -0.08 4.56 -17.22
CA HIS A 217 1.28 4.73 -17.75
C HIS A 217 1.67 6.20 -17.96
N SER A 218 0.78 7.02 -18.52
CA SER A 218 1.03 8.46 -18.69
C SER A 218 1.23 9.18 -17.36
N ASN A 219 0.47 8.78 -16.33
CA ASN A 219 0.54 9.39 -15.01
C ASN A 219 1.82 9.00 -14.26
N TYR A 220 2.38 7.80 -14.48
CA TYR A 220 3.60 7.39 -13.81
C TYR A 220 4.82 8.22 -14.22
N LEU A 221 5.05 8.45 -15.51
CA LEU A 221 6.19 9.26 -15.96
C LEU A 221 6.06 10.69 -15.44
N ARG A 222 4.86 11.28 -15.52
CA ARG A 222 4.59 12.60 -14.96
C ARG A 222 4.83 12.63 -13.45
N ALA A 223 4.34 11.66 -12.70
CA ALA A 223 4.54 11.59 -11.25
C ALA A 223 6.02 11.42 -10.88
N ALA A 224 6.78 10.63 -11.63
CA ALA A 224 8.21 10.48 -11.43
C ALA A 224 8.97 11.79 -11.68
N LEU A 225 8.62 12.54 -12.73
CA LEU A 225 9.17 13.87 -12.99
C LEU A 225 8.82 14.85 -11.87
N LEU A 226 7.57 14.87 -11.39
CA LEU A 226 7.19 15.71 -10.24
C LEU A 226 7.97 15.33 -8.97
N ARG A 227 8.16 14.03 -8.72
CA ARG A 227 9.02 13.56 -7.61
C ARG A 227 10.44 14.07 -7.75
N ALA A 228 11.00 14.05 -8.96
CA ALA A 228 12.32 14.60 -9.22
C ALA A 228 12.40 16.10 -8.89
N VAL A 229 11.37 16.88 -9.22
CA VAL A 229 11.29 18.31 -8.86
C VAL A 229 11.26 18.51 -7.34
N CYS A 230 10.51 17.67 -6.62
CA CYS A 230 10.49 17.71 -5.16
C CYS A 230 11.87 17.40 -4.58
N TYR A 231 12.52 16.35 -5.08
CA TYR A 231 13.72 15.76 -4.47
C TYR A 231 15.03 16.38 -4.92
N CYS A 232 15.12 17.01 -6.09
CA CYS A 232 16.37 17.56 -6.60
C CYS A 232 16.53 19.03 -6.18
N SER A 233 17.50 19.31 -5.31
CA SER A 233 17.84 20.68 -4.91
C SER A 233 18.46 21.48 -6.06
N LEU A 234 19.24 20.80 -6.91
CA LEU A 234 19.96 21.37 -8.04
C LEU A 234 19.31 21.01 -9.37
N VAL A 235 19.36 21.93 -10.33
CA VAL A 235 18.80 21.74 -11.67
C VAL A 235 19.56 20.67 -12.44
N GLU A 236 20.86 20.51 -12.20
CA GLU A 236 21.69 19.46 -12.80
C GLU A 236 21.24 18.07 -12.34
N ASP A 237 20.92 17.91 -11.05
CA ASP A 237 20.43 16.65 -10.51
C ASP A 237 19.02 16.34 -11.04
N PHE A 238 18.16 17.34 -11.21
CA PHE A 238 16.87 17.17 -11.89
C PHE A 238 17.03 16.75 -13.35
N HIS A 239 17.95 17.37 -14.09
CA HIS A 239 18.23 17.02 -15.49
C HIS A 239 18.75 15.60 -15.64
N ARG A 240 19.68 15.19 -14.78
CA ARG A 240 20.18 13.81 -14.74
C ARG A 240 19.05 12.82 -14.47
N GLU A 241 18.19 13.14 -13.50
CA GLU A 241 17.03 12.31 -13.16
C GLU A 241 16.04 12.22 -14.33
N ARG A 242 15.74 13.33 -14.99
CA ARG A 242 14.88 13.35 -16.18
C ARG A 242 15.43 12.47 -17.28
N ILE A 243 16.71 12.61 -17.62
CA ILE A 243 17.36 11.78 -18.65
C ILE A 243 17.33 10.31 -18.25
N TYR A 244 17.59 10.00 -16.97
CA TYR A 244 17.50 8.64 -16.44
C TYR A 244 16.08 8.07 -16.61
N LEU A 245 15.04 8.85 -16.32
CA LEU A 245 13.64 8.45 -16.51
C LEU A 245 13.32 8.22 -17.99
N GLU A 246 13.71 9.13 -18.88
CA GLU A 246 13.52 8.98 -20.33
C GLU A 246 14.17 7.69 -20.85
N LEU A 247 15.44 7.45 -20.51
CA LEU A 247 16.16 6.25 -20.91
C LEU A 247 15.57 4.98 -20.30
N SER A 248 15.17 5.03 -19.02
CA SER A 248 14.54 3.89 -18.35
C SER A 248 13.25 3.48 -19.06
N TYR A 249 12.39 4.44 -19.42
CA TYR A 249 11.16 4.13 -20.17
C TYR A 249 11.47 3.55 -21.56
N LEU A 250 12.44 4.12 -22.28
CA LEU A 250 12.85 3.58 -23.59
C LEU A 250 13.36 2.13 -23.48
N ILE A 251 14.22 1.83 -22.50
CA ILE A 251 14.75 0.48 -22.25
C ILE A 251 13.63 -0.50 -21.88
N ASN A 252 12.59 -0.02 -21.19
CA ASN A 252 11.41 -0.82 -20.85
C ASN A 252 10.45 -1.02 -22.03
N GLY A 253 10.76 -0.53 -23.24
CA GLY A 253 9.97 -0.77 -24.46
C GLY A 253 8.90 0.28 -24.75
N TYR A 254 8.90 1.42 -24.05
CA TYR A 254 8.05 2.54 -24.42
C TYR A 254 8.57 3.19 -25.71
N SER A 255 7.68 3.65 -26.59
CA SER A 255 8.09 4.30 -27.83
C SER A 255 8.70 5.69 -27.57
N LEU A 256 9.65 6.10 -28.41
CA LEU A 256 10.25 7.43 -28.33
C LEU A 256 9.19 8.55 -28.38
N LEU A 257 8.23 8.43 -29.29
CA LEU A 257 7.13 9.39 -29.42
C LEU A 257 6.29 9.51 -28.14
N PHE A 258 6.08 8.40 -27.42
CA PHE A 258 5.40 8.40 -26.13
C PHE A 258 6.20 9.19 -25.09
N VAL A 259 7.50 8.88 -24.94
CA VAL A 259 8.36 9.53 -23.95
C VAL A 259 8.48 11.03 -24.24
N GLU A 260 8.80 11.40 -25.48
CA GLU A 260 8.96 12.81 -25.88
C GLU A 260 7.69 13.62 -25.68
N SER A 261 6.54 13.09 -26.09
CA SER A 261 5.26 13.80 -25.92
C SER A 261 4.91 14.02 -24.46
N HIS A 262 5.17 13.05 -23.58
CA HIS A 262 4.87 13.19 -22.15
C HIS A 262 5.83 14.13 -21.43
N VAL A 263 7.12 14.07 -21.76
CA VAL A 263 8.11 15.04 -21.23
C VAL A 263 7.80 16.45 -21.73
N GLN A 264 7.46 16.62 -23.00
CA GLN A 264 7.08 17.92 -23.54
C GLN A 264 5.81 18.44 -22.88
N ASN A 265 4.78 17.60 -22.73
CA ASN A 265 3.55 17.96 -22.04
C ASN A 265 3.80 18.37 -20.58
N PHE A 266 4.74 17.73 -19.89
CA PHE A 266 5.15 18.11 -18.54
C PHE A 266 5.71 19.55 -18.52
N PHE A 267 6.65 19.90 -19.40
CA PHE A 267 7.20 21.26 -19.44
C PHE A 267 6.17 22.30 -19.91
N ASN A 268 5.36 21.97 -20.92
CA ASN A 268 4.30 22.84 -21.42
C ASN A 268 3.29 23.17 -20.31
N TYR A 269 2.92 22.18 -19.49
CA TYR A 269 1.97 22.36 -18.38
C TYR A 269 2.43 23.44 -17.39
N PHE A 270 3.74 23.49 -17.11
CA PHE A 270 4.33 24.51 -16.25
C PHE A 270 4.83 25.76 -16.98
N ARG A 271 4.65 25.83 -18.31
CA ARG A 271 5.14 26.92 -19.18
C ARG A 271 6.67 27.07 -19.12
N LEU A 272 7.37 25.94 -19.12
CA LEU A 272 8.83 25.85 -18.95
C LEU A 272 9.52 25.25 -20.19
N ASP A 273 9.09 25.63 -21.38
CA ASP A 273 9.56 25.02 -22.65
C ASP A 273 11.09 25.07 -22.78
N ASN A 274 11.71 26.15 -22.33
CA ASN A 274 13.16 26.34 -22.40
C ASN A 274 13.95 25.51 -21.39
N MET A 275 13.33 25.07 -20.29
CA MET A 275 14.01 24.27 -19.25
C MET A 275 14.33 22.86 -19.73
N ARG A 276 13.74 22.37 -20.82
CA ARG A 276 14.09 21.05 -21.34
C ARG A 276 15.56 21.01 -21.81
N TYR A 277 16.08 22.11 -22.36
CA TYR A 277 17.41 22.14 -22.97
C TYR A 277 18.41 23.05 -22.25
N ARG A 278 17.96 23.82 -21.26
CA ARG A 278 18.80 24.76 -20.51
C ARG A 278 18.87 24.39 -19.04
N THR A 279 20.07 24.57 -18.50
CA THR A 279 20.39 24.37 -17.09
C THR A 279 20.45 25.76 -16.44
N ASP A 280 19.33 26.21 -15.89
CA ASP A 280 19.23 27.50 -15.20
C ASP A 280 18.64 27.28 -13.80
N GLN A 281 19.48 27.45 -12.78
CA GLN A 281 19.12 27.22 -11.39
C GLN A 281 18.06 28.21 -10.87
N ILE A 282 18.03 29.45 -11.39
CA ILE A 282 17.09 30.48 -10.96
C ILE A 282 15.69 30.14 -11.49
N ILE A 283 15.59 29.80 -12.79
CA ILE A 283 14.33 29.35 -13.40
C ILE A 283 13.84 28.08 -12.70
N TYR A 284 14.74 27.14 -12.43
CA TYR A 284 14.39 25.90 -11.73
C TYR A 284 13.90 26.15 -10.29
N HIS A 285 14.52 27.06 -9.54
CA HIS A 285 14.03 27.43 -8.21
C HIS A 285 12.64 28.08 -8.25
N SER A 286 12.40 28.96 -9.23
CA SER A 286 11.07 29.56 -9.43
C SER A 286 10.02 28.48 -9.72
N PHE A 287 10.35 27.53 -10.59
CA PHE A 287 9.50 26.37 -10.87
C PHE A 287 9.22 25.52 -9.62
N ARG A 288 10.26 25.14 -8.87
CA ARG A 288 10.09 24.35 -7.64
C ARG A 288 9.18 25.06 -6.64
N ARG A 289 9.36 26.37 -6.46
CA ARG A 289 8.51 27.17 -5.57
C ARG A 289 7.05 27.12 -6.03
N GLN A 290 6.77 27.41 -7.30
CA GLN A 290 5.42 27.31 -7.85
C GLN A 290 4.79 25.93 -7.65
N TRP A 291 5.59 24.87 -7.79
CA TRP A 291 5.12 23.51 -7.55
C TRP A 291 4.77 23.26 -6.08
N PHE A 292 5.61 23.70 -5.13
CA PHE A 292 5.29 23.59 -3.70
C PHE A 292 4.08 24.45 -3.31
N ASP A 293 3.95 25.66 -3.85
CA ASP A 293 2.76 26.50 -3.64
C ASP A 293 1.49 25.80 -4.14
N LEU A 294 1.56 25.11 -5.30
CA LEU A 294 0.46 24.31 -5.82
C LEU A 294 0.12 23.11 -4.92
N LEU A 295 1.13 22.45 -4.35
CA LEU A 295 0.92 21.35 -3.40
C LEU A 295 0.22 21.86 -2.13
N ASP A 296 0.66 22.99 -1.59
CA ASP A 296 0.06 23.59 -0.40
C ASP A 296 -1.41 23.97 -0.62
N ILE A 297 -1.72 24.54 -1.80
CA ILE A 297 -3.09 24.83 -2.22
C ILE A 297 -3.90 23.53 -2.32
N GLN A 298 -3.35 22.48 -2.93
CA GLN A 298 -4.05 21.19 -3.04
C GLN A 298 -4.33 20.56 -1.67
N HIS A 299 -3.38 20.62 -0.74
CA HIS A 299 -3.58 20.17 0.63
C HIS A 299 -4.68 20.96 1.33
N THR A 300 -4.63 22.29 1.25
CA THR A 300 -5.66 23.17 1.82
C THR A 300 -7.05 22.87 1.26
N LEU A 301 -7.16 22.71 -0.06
CA LEU A 301 -8.43 22.36 -0.70
C LEU A 301 -8.91 20.97 -0.30
N SER A 302 -8.00 20.00 -0.15
CA SER A 302 -8.34 18.66 0.32
C SER A 302 -8.88 18.69 1.75
N ASP A 303 -8.28 19.49 2.63
CA ASP A 303 -8.72 19.67 4.01
C ASP A 303 -10.08 20.37 4.08
N GLN A 304 -10.29 21.41 3.26
CA GLN A 304 -11.59 22.07 3.14
C GLN A 304 -12.67 21.13 2.60
N LEU A 305 -12.35 20.31 1.60
CA LEU A 305 -13.27 19.30 1.07
C LEU A 305 -13.59 18.22 2.10
N GLN A 306 -12.65 17.89 3.00
CA GLN A 306 -12.89 16.96 4.09
C GLN A 306 -13.80 17.59 5.15
N GLN A 307 -13.55 18.84 5.54
CA GLN A 307 -14.43 19.57 6.46
C GLN A 307 -15.85 19.74 5.90
N PHE A 308 -15.97 19.97 4.59
CA PHE A 308 -17.26 20.08 3.92
C PHE A 308 -18.04 18.75 3.93
N ASP A 309 -17.36 17.62 3.84
CA ASP A 309 -17.98 16.30 4.02
C ASP A 309 -18.47 16.07 5.44
N ASP A 310 -17.69 16.50 6.43
CA ASP A 310 -17.99 16.28 7.86
C ASP A 310 -19.26 17.05 8.29
N HIS A 311 -19.69 18.05 7.53
CA HIS A 311 -20.95 18.77 7.73
C HIS A 311 -22.20 18.04 7.18
N GLY A 312 -22.08 16.80 6.67
CA GLY A 312 -23.24 15.97 6.28
C GLY A 312 -23.99 16.41 5.03
N ASN A 313 -23.59 17.52 4.39
CA ASN A 313 -24.28 18.11 3.24
C ASN A 313 -23.90 17.48 1.90
N VAL A 314 -23.03 16.47 1.87
CA VAL A 314 -22.60 15.82 0.62
C VAL A 314 -22.71 14.30 0.71
N ILE A 315 -23.45 13.72 -0.25
CA ILE A 315 -23.49 12.27 -0.45
C ILE A 315 -22.44 11.92 -1.50
N ARG A 316 -21.32 11.34 -1.06
CA ARG A 316 -20.25 10.87 -1.97
C ARG A 316 -20.55 9.46 -2.48
N PHE A 317 -20.76 9.34 -3.79
CA PHE A 317 -20.78 8.05 -4.47
C PHE A 317 -19.43 7.76 -5.09
N HIS A 318 -18.83 6.66 -4.66
CA HIS A 318 -17.63 6.11 -5.28
C HIS A 318 -18.01 5.04 -6.28
N TYR A 319 -17.59 5.20 -7.54
CA TYR A 319 -17.75 4.17 -8.56
C TYR A 319 -16.39 3.72 -9.09
N LEU A 320 -16.29 2.42 -9.38
CA LEU A 320 -15.15 1.81 -10.04
C LEU A 320 -15.34 2.05 -11.54
N TYR A 321 -14.46 2.85 -12.13
CA TYR A 321 -14.54 3.15 -13.54
C TYR A 321 -13.43 2.45 -14.30
N ASP A 322 -13.76 1.31 -14.91
CA ASP A 322 -12.80 0.55 -15.70
C ASP A 322 -12.93 0.81 -17.21
N TYR A 323 -14.13 1.11 -17.75
CA TYR A 323 -14.33 1.34 -19.20
C TYR A 323 -15.52 2.27 -19.55
N GLY A 324 -15.34 3.10 -20.59
CA GLY A 324 -16.36 3.95 -21.25
C GLY A 324 -16.02 5.45 -21.34
N PRO A 325 -16.95 6.31 -21.81
CA PRO A 325 -16.87 7.77 -21.67
C PRO A 325 -17.43 8.27 -20.33
N ARG A 326 -16.56 8.78 -19.44
CA ARG A 326 -16.91 9.23 -18.07
C ARG A 326 -18.05 10.24 -18.03
N CYS A 327 -18.09 11.15 -19.01
CA CYS A 327 -19.13 12.17 -19.10
C CYS A 327 -20.53 11.54 -19.26
N GLN A 328 -20.66 10.47 -20.05
CA GLN A 328 -21.93 9.80 -20.28
C GLN A 328 -22.43 9.09 -19.02
N PHE A 329 -21.52 8.43 -18.28
CA PHE A 329 -21.88 7.81 -17.00
C PHE A 329 -22.36 8.85 -15.98
N ASN A 330 -21.61 9.95 -15.82
CA ASN A 330 -22.00 11.01 -14.89
C ASN A 330 -23.36 11.59 -15.26
N GLN A 331 -23.59 11.86 -16.54
CA GLN A 331 -24.86 12.35 -17.04
C GLN A 331 -26.00 11.36 -16.72
N GLN A 332 -25.85 10.08 -17.08
CA GLN A 332 -26.86 9.06 -16.82
C GLN A 332 -27.13 8.86 -15.33
N PHE A 333 -26.10 8.91 -14.49
CA PHE A 333 -26.28 8.87 -13.04
C PHE A 333 -27.09 10.07 -12.54
N HIS A 334 -26.75 11.28 -12.97
CA HIS A 334 -27.50 12.48 -12.56
C HIS A 334 -28.95 12.45 -13.07
N GLU A 335 -29.20 11.92 -14.27
CA GLU A 335 -30.54 11.68 -14.79
C GLU A 335 -31.31 10.67 -13.92
N LEU A 336 -30.70 9.53 -13.57
CA LEU A 336 -31.32 8.54 -12.69
C LEU A 336 -31.55 9.09 -11.29
N TRP A 337 -30.59 9.82 -10.74
CA TRP A 337 -30.72 10.43 -9.42
C TRP A 337 -31.84 11.45 -9.37
N SER A 338 -31.83 12.40 -10.31
CA SER A 338 -32.85 13.44 -10.39
C SER A 338 -34.23 12.84 -10.66
N LYS A 339 -34.33 11.71 -11.38
CA LYS A 339 -35.61 11.08 -11.66
C LYS A 339 -36.18 10.27 -10.48
N TYR A 340 -35.34 9.54 -9.74
CA TYR A 340 -35.83 8.53 -8.79
C TYR A 340 -35.48 8.82 -7.34
N PHE A 341 -34.37 9.52 -7.06
CA PHE A 341 -33.80 9.62 -5.72
C PHE A 341 -33.99 11.01 -5.10
N CYS A 342 -34.05 12.08 -5.90
CA CYS A 342 -34.22 13.45 -5.39
C CYS A 342 -35.58 13.66 -4.67
N HIS A 343 -36.57 12.82 -4.96
CA HIS A 343 -37.91 12.87 -4.35
C HIS A 343 -38.06 11.94 -3.14
N HIS A 344 -37.03 11.17 -2.78
CA HIS A 344 -37.12 10.22 -1.70
C HIS A 344 -37.05 10.96 -0.34
N PRO A 345 -37.96 10.68 0.63
CA PRO A 345 -38.08 11.43 1.88
C PRO A 345 -36.77 11.55 2.68
N VAL A 346 -35.94 10.50 2.61
CA VAL A 346 -34.64 10.43 3.29
C VAL A 346 -33.59 11.37 2.68
N PHE A 347 -33.68 11.66 1.39
CA PHE A 347 -32.72 12.50 0.66
C PHE A 347 -33.26 13.91 0.38
N SER A 348 -34.53 14.17 0.69
CA SER A 348 -35.20 15.45 0.40
C SER A 348 -35.18 16.46 1.55
N THR A 349 -34.78 16.06 2.77
CA THR A 349 -34.90 16.89 3.98
C THR A 349 -33.75 17.87 4.18
N GLU A 350 -32.61 17.68 3.50
CA GLU A 350 -31.47 18.61 3.52
C GLU A 350 -30.92 18.76 2.10
N ARG A 351 -30.29 19.90 1.78
CA ARG A 351 -29.69 20.16 0.45
C ARG A 351 -28.42 19.30 0.28
N SER A 352 -28.58 17.99 0.23
CA SER A 352 -27.48 17.07 0.01
C SER A 352 -27.04 17.18 -1.45
N GLU A 353 -25.89 17.82 -1.67
CA GLU A 353 -25.25 17.77 -2.98
C GLU A 353 -24.65 16.38 -3.19
N ILE A 354 -24.73 15.87 -4.41
CA ILE A 354 -24.10 14.60 -4.75
C ILE A 354 -22.77 14.88 -5.39
N LEU A 355 -21.74 14.22 -4.85
CA LEU A 355 -20.44 14.21 -5.48
C LEU A 355 -20.12 12.80 -5.98
N LEU A 356 -20.17 12.64 -7.31
CA LEU A 356 -19.68 11.44 -7.96
C LEU A 356 -18.15 11.49 -8.07
N THR A 357 -17.49 10.58 -7.38
CA THR A 357 -16.03 10.44 -7.44
C THR A 357 -15.66 9.08 -8.00
N THR A 358 -14.75 9.07 -8.97
CA THR A 358 -14.15 7.82 -9.45
C THR A 358 -13.20 7.31 -8.39
N LYS A 359 -13.44 6.12 -7.83
CA LYS A 359 -12.36 5.37 -7.19
C LYS A 359 -11.53 4.76 -8.30
N GLN A 360 -10.33 5.28 -8.53
CA GLN A 360 -9.38 4.52 -9.31
C GLN A 360 -9.08 3.24 -8.51
N LEU A 361 -9.16 2.08 -9.17
CA LEU A 361 -8.54 0.86 -8.67
C LEU A 361 -7.03 1.10 -8.66
N HIS A 362 -6.58 1.75 -7.59
CA HIS A 362 -5.23 1.67 -7.15
C HIS A 362 -4.92 0.18 -6.90
N SER A 363 -3.70 -0.26 -7.20
CA SER A 363 -3.26 -1.54 -6.64
C SER A 363 -3.50 -1.52 -5.14
N LEU A 364 -3.69 -2.69 -4.51
CA LEU A 364 -3.96 -2.84 -3.08
C LEU A 364 -3.13 -1.88 -2.20
N ASN A 365 -1.89 -1.58 -2.61
CA ASN A 365 -0.97 -0.62 -1.98
C ASN A 365 -1.46 0.84 -1.85
N ALA A 366 -2.24 1.40 -2.78
CA ALA A 366 -2.71 2.79 -2.65
C ALA A 366 -4.11 2.91 -2.00
N LEU A 367 -4.82 1.79 -1.80
CA LEU A 367 -5.93 1.73 -0.83
C LEU A 367 -5.42 1.77 0.62
N LEU A 368 -4.18 1.35 0.86
CA LEU A 368 -3.52 1.30 2.17
C LEU A 368 -2.78 2.61 2.54
N ALA A 369 -2.72 3.60 1.64
CA ALA A 369 -2.00 4.86 1.84
C ALA A 369 -2.91 6.07 2.13
N ARG A 370 -4.12 5.87 2.68
CA ARG A 370 -4.96 7.00 3.11
C ARG A 370 -4.42 7.62 4.39
N HIS A 371 -4.20 8.94 4.35
CA HIS A 371 -3.93 9.77 5.53
C HIS A 371 -5.15 9.75 6.46
N LYS A 372 -4.95 9.54 7.77
CA LYS A 372 -6.00 9.75 8.79
C LYS A 372 -6.24 11.26 8.96
N SER A 373 -7.51 11.65 9.04
CA SER A 373 -7.95 12.99 9.41
C SER A 373 -7.63 13.29 10.87
N SER A 374 -7.29 14.53 11.17
CA SER A 374 -6.85 15.06 12.46
C SER A 374 -7.97 15.23 13.51
N VAL A 375 -9.12 14.59 13.35
CA VAL A 375 -10.33 14.87 14.17
C VAL A 375 -10.53 13.88 15.33
N GLU A 376 -9.69 12.85 15.49
CA GLU A 376 -9.72 11.96 16.68
C GLU A 376 -8.58 12.26 17.67
N ILE A 377 -8.29 13.54 17.93
CA ILE A 377 -7.49 13.95 19.08
C ILE A 377 -8.18 15.15 19.75
N GLN A 378 -9.16 14.86 20.60
CA GLN A 378 -9.41 15.60 21.83
C GLN A 378 -9.47 14.62 22.99
#